data_AF-A0A061AZ32-F1
#
_entry.id   AF-A0A061AZ32-F1
#
_cell.length_a   1.000
_cell.length_b   1.000
_cell.length_c   1.000
_cell.angle_alpha   90.00
_cell.angle_beta   90.00
_cell.angle_gamma   90.00
#
_symmetry.space_group_name_H-M   'P 1'
#
loop_
_entity.id
_entity.type
_entity.pdbx_description
1 polymer ?
#
loop_
_entity_poly.entity_id
_entity_poly.type
_entity_poly.pdbx_seq_one_letter_code
_entity_poly.pdbx_strand_id
1 'polypeptide(L)'
;MLEIGTSANSVAVAGLTHLTYRSRLDPRPLSTPGLSLGSGEIAFVILANAVVIASVAHDSTFEEAFPLRKNTDRFLGLSMPSYHPSATATIETLSLLTSSPSIFSVSVSPPQGHRLVARGTEGYKTRRLQTRIEQAVFFGTNEAQNPLAFDLQPDLEGDLAVAAIAVSSGILASSSVNMPLILDLRAQLADRVHRAKALIEYINVNGLLGKLPQHARRQLSWDAERLAAAVALWHNQNARLGSGSSILSDAILQYMDEIGEGFGEDPLRLFFRTKVSGLGNVLEEVTRRAEAVAESTQASAEEKSMHLREANEAVLLALNAVARHRKETSSHYGLDSSSIPSEPWSSRPLLLDSLQWHFEATDGLLRERVRELGARVDEEPARFGRRSRRSRQS
;
A
#
# COMPACT_ATOMS: atom_id res chain seq x y z
N MET A 1 38.43 18.22 8.93
CA MET A 1 38.55 19.68 8.78
C MET A 1 39.90 20.14 9.31
N LEU A 2 40.50 21.16 8.71
CA LEU A 2 41.75 21.77 9.18
C LEU A 2 41.41 23.11 9.83
N GLU A 3 41.78 23.29 11.09
CA GLU A 3 41.77 24.58 11.77
C GLU A 3 43.09 25.30 11.46
N ILE A 4 42.98 26.45 10.81
CA ILE A 4 44.13 27.34 10.63
C ILE A 4 44.22 28.17 11.91
N GLY A 5 45.25 27.89 12.71
CA GLY A 5 45.46 28.59 13.98
C GLY A 5 45.75 30.08 13.77
N THR A 6 45.53 30.88 14.81
CA THR A 6 45.85 32.31 14.82
C THR A 6 47.36 32.60 14.90
N SER A 7 48.19 31.56 15.07
CA SER A 7 49.65 31.64 14.99
C SER A 7 50.15 31.26 13.59
N ALA A 8 51.12 32.04 13.09
CA ALA A 8 51.73 31.82 11.79
C ALA A 8 52.23 30.36 11.64
N ASN A 9 51.79 29.69 10.57
CA ASN A 9 52.20 28.33 10.17
C ASN A 9 51.73 27.17 11.05
N SER A 10 50.64 27.29 11.83
CA SER A 10 50.02 26.12 12.47
C SER A 10 48.73 25.68 11.79
N VAL A 11 48.68 24.41 11.40
CA VAL A 11 47.48 23.73 10.88
C VAL A 11 47.17 22.59 11.83
N ALA A 12 46.00 22.60 12.44
CA ALA A 12 45.52 21.54 13.32
C ALA A 12 44.38 20.77 12.64
N VAL A 13 44.29 19.46 12.84
CA VAL A 13 43.15 18.67 12.36
C VAL A 13 42.01 18.83 13.36
N ALA A 14 40.95 19.53 12.98
CA ALA A 14 39.76 19.76 13.80
C ALA A 14 38.83 18.54 13.90
N GLY A 15 38.97 17.59 12.97
CA GLY A 15 38.18 16.36 12.95
C GLY A 15 38.37 15.55 11.68
N LEU A 16 38.07 14.25 11.76
CA LEU A 16 38.14 13.29 10.68
C LEU A 16 36.81 12.54 10.58
N THR A 17 36.14 12.62 9.43
CA THR A 17 34.90 11.91 9.15
C THR A 17 35.16 10.90 8.05
N HIS A 18 34.88 9.62 8.33
CA HIS A 18 34.98 8.55 7.35
C HIS A 18 33.62 8.28 6.73
N LEU A 19 33.56 8.22 5.39
CA LEU A 19 32.36 7.79 4.68
C LEU A 19 32.29 6.26 4.67
N THR A 20 31.09 5.75 4.91
CA THR A 20 30.73 4.33 4.83
C THR A 20 30.58 3.92 3.37
N TYR A 21 29.98 4.79 2.54
CA TYR A 21 29.79 4.56 1.13
C TYR A 21 31.12 4.46 0.38
N ARG A 22 31.27 3.40 -0.43
CA ARG A 22 32.46 3.16 -1.25
C ARG A 22 32.08 3.16 -2.73
N SER A 23 32.76 3.98 -3.50
CA SER A 23 32.68 3.95 -4.97
C SER A 23 33.96 3.37 -5.56
N ARG A 24 33.83 2.73 -6.73
CA ARG A 24 34.98 2.30 -7.52
C ARG A 24 35.55 3.52 -8.25
N LEU A 25 36.87 3.55 -8.41
CA LEU A 25 37.52 4.53 -9.27
C LEU A 25 36.96 4.39 -10.69
N ASP A 26 36.41 5.48 -11.19
CA ASP A 26 35.87 5.56 -12.54
C ASP A 26 36.96 6.15 -13.46
N PRO A 27 37.43 5.39 -14.47
CA PRO A 27 38.51 5.83 -15.34
C PRO A 27 38.07 6.89 -16.36
N ARG A 28 36.78 7.23 -16.43
CA ARG A 28 36.25 8.22 -17.37
C ARG A 28 36.71 9.65 -16.99
N PRO A 29 36.83 10.57 -17.97
CA PRO A 29 37.19 11.96 -17.71
C PRO A 29 36.17 12.65 -16.79
N LEU A 30 36.63 13.57 -15.95
CA LEU A 30 35.81 14.36 -15.01
C LEU A 30 35.09 13.54 -13.93
N SER A 31 35.52 12.30 -13.68
CA SER A 31 34.98 11.44 -12.62
C SER A 31 35.67 11.62 -11.25
N THR A 32 36.44 12.70 -11.08
CA THR A 32 37.10 13.02 -9.81
C THR A 32 36.07 13.39 -8.74
N PRO A 33 36.16 12.84 -7.52
CA PRO A 33 35.26 13.21 -6.42
C PRO A 33 35.23 14.72 -6.17
N GLY A 34 34.03 15.27 -6.06
CA GLY A 34 33.79 16.66 -5.65
C GLY A 34 33.33 16.73 -4.19
N LEU A 35 33.79 17.73 -3.46
CA LEU A 35 33.29 18.06 -2.13
C LEU A 35 32.66 19.45 -2.18
N SER A 36 31.41 19.55 -1.77
CA SER A 36 30.71 20.81 -1.55
C SER A 36 30.28 20.89 -0.10
N LEU A 37 30.70 21.93 0.61
CA LEU A 37 30.29 22.19 1.99
C LEU A 37 29.06 23.10 1.98
N GLY A 38 28.08 22.76 2.80
CA GLY A 38 26.95 23.63 3.09
C GLY A 38 27.34 24.83 3.94
N SER A 39 26.35 25.69 4.22
CA SER A 39 26.46 26.80 5.17
C SER A 39 26.48 26.34 6.65
N GLY A 40 26.03 25.13 6.93
CA GLY A 40 25.96 24.49 8.24
C GLY A 40 26.84 23.24 8.31
N GLU A 41 26.41 22.26 9.11
CA GLU A 41 27.21 21.07 9.42
C GLU A 41 26.95 19.88 8.48
N ILE A 42 26.69 20.16 7.20
CA ILE A 42 26.45 19.16 6.16
C ILE A 42 27.45 19.32 5.03
N ALA A 43 27.97 18.19 4.57
CA ALA A 43 28.84 18.05 3.42
C ALA A 43 28.16 17.20 2.36
N PHE A 44 28.27 17.63 1.11
CA PHE A 44 27.88 16.87 -0.06
C PHE A 44 29.14 16.36 -0.76
N VAL A 45 29.26 15.04 -0.86
CA VAL A 45 30.35 14.37 -1.55
C VAL A 45 29.81 13.77 -2.83
N ILE A 46 30.23 14.31 -3.96
CA ILE A 46 29.79 13.92 -5.29
C ILE A 46 30.83 12.95 -5.85
N LEU A 47 30.43 11.70 -6.01
CA LEU A 47 31.19 10.64 -6.67
C LEU A 47 30.63 10.45 -8.07
N ALA A 48 31.39 9.81 -8.97
CA ALA A 48 30.96 9.61 -10.35
C ALA A 48 29.60 8.89 -10.47
N ASN A 49 29.31 7.99 -9.53
CA ASN A 49 28.12 7.14 -9.52
C ASN A 49 27.16 7.43 -8.36
N ALA A 50 27.44 8.38 -7.47
CA ALA A 50 26.60 8.61 -6.28
C ALA A 50 26.80 10.00 -5.70
N VAL A 51 25.77 10.53 -5.04
CA VAL A 51 25.90 11.68 -4.14
C VAL A 51 25.73 11.19 -2.71
N VAL A 52 26.68 11.54 -1.85
CA VAL A 52 26.67 11.20 -0.43
C VAL A 52 26.49 12.48 0.37
N ILE A 53 25.45 12.51 1.19
CA ILE A 53 25.22 13.56 2.17
C ILE A 53 25.79 13.06 3.49
N ALA A 54 26.72 13.80 4.08
CA ALA A 54 27.33 13.47 5.34
C ALA A 54 27.26 14.67 6.28
N SER A 55 27.02 14.43 7.57
CA SER A 55 27.17 15.48 8.57
C SER A 55 28.64 15.62 8.98
N VAL A 56 29.09 16.86 9.17
CA VAL A 56 30.44 17.19 9.65
C VAL A 56 30.46 17.59 11.12
N ALA A 57 29.30 17.55 11.80
CA ALA A 57 29.20 17.81 13.23
C ALA A 57 29.90 16.71 14.05
N HIS A 58 30.56 17.08 15.15
CA HIS A 58 31.34 16.14 15.97
C HIS A 58 30.53 15.01 16.60
N ASP A 59 29.22 15.17 16.76
CA ASP A 59 28.30 14.20 17.38
C ASP A 59 27.36 13.51 16.37
N SER A 60 27.60 13.71 15.07
CA SER A 60 26.71 13.23 14.01
C SER A 60 27.40 12.23 13.10
N THR A 61 26.80 11.05 12.98
CA THR A 61 27.18 10.00 12.02
C THR A 61 26.19 9.92 10.86
N PHE A 62 25.41 10.99 10.63
CA PHE A 62 24.45 11.02 9.54
C PHE A 62 25.17 10.89 8.22
N GLU A 63 24.87 9.81 7.50
CA GLU A 63 25.33 9.56 6.15
C GLU A 63 24.17 8.96 5.34
N GLU A 64 23.89 9.57 4.20
CA GLU A 64 22.91 9.07 3.25
C GLU A 64 23.47 9.16 1.82
N ALA A 65 23.58 8.00 1.18
CA ALA A 65 24.02 7.88 -0.19
C ALA A 65 22.83 7.71 -1.14
N PHE A 66 22.96 8.35 -2.31
CA PHE A 66 22.04 8.30 -3.44
C PHE A 66 22.82 7.85 -4.69
N PRO A 67 23.00 6.52 -4.88
CA PRO A 67 23.68 5.98 -6.05
C PRO A 67 22.82 6.10 -7.31
N LEU A 68 23.48 6.24 -8.47
CA LEU A 68 22.87 6.13 -9.78
C LEU A 68 22.66 4.65 -10.13
N ARG A 69 21.52 4.34 -10.74
CA ARG A 69 21.09 3.00 -11.13
C ARG A 69 21.95 2.43 -12.25
N LYS A 70 22.27 3.25 -13.26
CA LYS A 70 23.06 2.83 -14.42
C LYS A 70 24.48 3.33 -14.27
N ASN A 71 25.44 2.43 -14.47
CA ASN A 71 26.87 2.80 -14.50
C ASN A 71 27.21 3.74 -15.68
N THR A 72 26.36 3.81 -16.71
CA THR A 72 26.48 4.78 -17.80
C THR A 72 26.16 6.20 -17.36
N ASP A 73 25.31 6.35 -16.34
CA ASP A 73 24.89 7.65 -15.85
C ASP A 73 25.99 8.27 -14.98
N ARG A 74 26.09 9.59 -15.01
CA ARG A 74 27.06 10.37 -14.23
C ARG A 74 26.52 11.75 -13.91
N PHE A 75 27.07 12.36 -12.88
CA PHE A 75 26.89 13.78 -12.61
C PHE A 75 27.82 14.60 -13.52
N LEU A 76 27.25 15.49 -14.32
CA LEU A 76 27.94 16.34 -15.29
C LEU A 76 28.25 17.73 -14.74
N GLY A 77 27.44 18.21 -13.80
CA GLY A 77 27.56 19.55 -13.26
C GLY A 77 26.90 19.64 -11.88
N LEU A 78 27.40 20.57 -11.08
CA LEU A 78 26.91 20.87 -9.74
C LEU A 78 26.71 22.37 -9.59
N SER A 79 25.69 22.75 -8.84
CA SER A 79 25.42 24.13 -8.46
C SER A 79 24.86 24.18 -7.05
N MET A 80 25.39 25.09 -6.24
CA MET A 80 24.82 25.45 -4.94
C MET A 80 24.23 26.86 -5.07
N PRO A 81 22.96 27.09 -4.71
CA PRO A 81 22.31 28.41 -4.82
C PRO A 81 22.97 29.52 -3.99
N SER A 82 23.84 29.19 -3.03
CA SER A 82 24.33 30.14 -2.03
C SER A 82 25.85 30.06 -1.86
N TYR A 83 26.60 30.94 -2.55
CA TYR A 83 27.99 31.26 -2.21
C TYR A 83 28.10 32.51 -1.29
N HIS A 84 26.97 33.13 -0.95
CA HIS A 84 26.92 34.30 -0.09
C HIS A 84 26.41 33.92 1.30
N PRO A 85 27.03 34.42 2.39
CA PRO A 85 26.57 34.20 3.76
C PRO A 85 25.32 35.06 4.00
N SER A 86 24.20 34.64 3.41
CA SER A 86 22.89 35.06 3.89
C SER A 86 22.64 34.37 5.21
N ALA A 87 22.15 35.12 6.19
CA ALA A 87 21.83 34.63 7.53
C ALA A 87 21.07 33.28 7.46
N THR A 88 21.70 32.25 8.03
CA THR A 88 21.09 30.96 8.41
C THR A 88 20.01 30.46 7.45
N ALA A 89 20.37 30.15 6.21
CA ALA A 89 19.48 29.36 5.36
C ALA A 89 19.23 28.02 6.08
N THR A 90 17.99 27.80 6.52
CA THR A 90 17.61 26.57 7.22
C THR A 90 17.51 25.38 6.28
N ILE A 91 17.64 25.53 4.97
CA ILE A 91 17.60 24.42 4.03
C ILE A 91 18.79 24.57 3.09
N GLU A 92 19.62 23.55 3.04
CA GLU A 92 20.75 23.50 2.13
C GLU A 92 20.37 22.71 0.90
N THR A 93 20.61 23.28 -0.29
CA THR A 93 20.19 22.67 -1.54
C THR A 93 21.35 22.54 -2.51
N LEU A 94 21.55 21.33 -3.04
CA LEU A 94 22.51 21.02 -4.10
C LEU A 94 21.77 20.65 -5.37
N SER A 95 21.99 21.41 -6.44
CA SER A 95 21.50 21.09 -7.78
C SER A 95 22.56 20.33 -8.56
N LEU A 96 22.14 19.25 -9.22
CA LEU A 96 23.00 18.32 -9.94
C LEU A 96 22.43 18.08 -11.34
N LEU A 97 23.30 18.25 -12.34
CA LEU A 97 23.02 17.84 -13.70
C LEU A 97 23.51 16.41 -13.88
N THR A 98 22.67 15.54 -14.41
CA THR A 98 23.05 14.17 -14.76
C THR A 98 23.19 14.02 -16.26
N SER A 99 23.84 12.94 -16.71
CA SER A 99 23.87 12.57 -18.12
C SER A 99 22.56 11.99 -18.64
N SER A 100 21.62 11.66 -17.75
CA SER A 100 20.24 11.39 -18.12
C SER A 100 19.50 12.72 -18.33
N PRO A 101 18.32 12.76 -18.98
CA PRO A 101 17.59 13.99 -19.26
C PRO A 101 16.93 14.64 -18.01
N SER A 102 17.50 14.44 -16.83
CA SER A 102 16.93 14.84 -15.54
C SER A 102 17.90 15.73 -14.75
N ILE A 103 17.33 16.75 -14.10
CA ILE A 103 18.04 17.60 -13.14
C ILE A 103 17.62 17.17 -11.74
N PHE A 104 18.58 17.04 -10.84
CA PHE A 104 18.36 16.67 -9.45
C PHE A 104 18.56 17.87 -8.55
N SER A 105 17.71 17.98 -7.55
CA SER A 105 17.90 18.91 -6.44
C SER A 105 17.83 18.11 -5.15
N VAL A 106 18.90 18.18 -4.36
CA VAL A 106 19.01 17.54 -3.06
C VAL A 106 18.89 18.62 -2.01
N SER A 107 17.81 18.62 -1.24
CA SER A 107 17.57 19.59 -0.17
C SER A 107 17.63 18.91 1.19
N VAL A 108 18.41 19.47 2.10
CA VAL A 108 18.60 18.98 3.47
C VAL A 108 18.11 20.04 4.43
N SER A 109 17.17 19.69 5.29
CA SER A 109 16.68 20.53 6.39
C SER A 109 17.23 20.01 7.73
N PRO A 110 17.53 20.90 8.69
CA PRO A 110 17.87 20.52 10.04
C PRO A 110 16.66 19.84 10.68
N PRO A 111 16.89 18.89 11.60
CA PRO A 111 15.82 18.17 12.26
C PRO A 111 14.92 19.14 13.04
N GLN A 112 13.70 19.36 12.56
CA GLN A 112 12.67 20.07 13.32
C GLN A 112 12.04 19.11 14.33
N GLY A 113 11.90 19.57 15.58
CA GLY A 113 11.53 18.73 16.72
C GLY A 113 10.27 17.88 16.51
N HIS A 114 10.40 16.57 16.76
CA HIS A 114 9.59 15.73 17.67
C HIS A 114 9.80 14.24 17.36
N ARG A 115 10.00 13.44 18.43
CA ARG A 115 10.22 11.98 18.44
C ARG A 115 11.32 11.46 17.51
N LEU A 116 12.53 11.98 17.67
CA LEU A 116 13.70 11.23 17.23
C LEU A 116 13.82 9.99 18.12
N VAL A 117 13.51 8.82 17.56
CA VAL A 117 13.89 7.55 18.19
C VAL A 117 15.39 7.63 18.48
N ALA A 118 15.79 7.40 19.73
CA ALA A 118 17.17 7.56 20.14
C ALA A 118 18.09 6.80 19.18
N ARG A 119 19.11 7.50 18.66
CA ARG A 119 20.08 6.95 17.70
C ARG A 119 20.72 5.68 18.28
N GLY A 120 20.99 4.70 17.43
CA GLY A 120 21.60 3.42 17.82
C GLY A 120 20.62 2.39 18.40
N THR A 121 19.40 2.79 18.76
CA THR A 121 18.36 1.82 19.15
C THR A 121 17.89 1.00 17.95
N GLU A 122 17.38 -0.20 18.22
CA GLU A 122 16.77 -1.07 17.23
C GLU A 122 15.63 -0.38 16.46
N GLY A 123 14.80 0.40 17.15
CA GLY A 123 13.71 1.16 16.53
C GLY A 123 14.18 2.18 15.49
N TYR A 124 15.32 2.86 15.71
CA TYR A 124 15.89 3.78 14.73
C TYR A 124 16.37 3.04 13.48
N LYS A 125 17.05 1.90 13.68
CA LYS A 125 17.54 1.04 12.59
C LYS A 125 16.39 0.51 11.73
N THR A 126 15.35 -0.04 12.38
CA THR A 126 14.11 -0.49 11.73
C THR A 126 13.40 0.63 10.97
N ARG A 127 13.34 1.85 11.53
CA ARG A 127 12.74 3.00 10.84
C ARG A 127 13.54 3.43 9.62
N ARG A 128 14.88 3.42 9.69
CA ARG A 128 15.76 3.71 8.53
C ARG A 128 15.55 2.66 7.43
N LEU A 129 15.47 1.39 7.80
CA LEU A 129 15.15 0.29 6.88
C LEU A 129 13.77 0.49 6.24
N GLN A 130 12.75 0.84 7.03
CA GLN A 130 11.42 1.16 6.52
C GLN A 130 11.45 2.28 5.48
N THR A 131 12.11 3.41 5.78
CA THR A 131 12.23 4.54 4.84
C THR A 131 12.91 4.12 3.53
N ARG A 132 13.95 3.27 3.59
CA ARG A 132 14.63 2.77 2.37
C ARG A 132 13.73 1.88 1.52
N ILE A 133 13.02 0.94 2.15
CA ILE A 133 12.04 0.09 1.46
C ILE A 133 10.95 0.97 0.83
N GLU A 134 10.45 1.95 1.57
CA GLU A 134 9.44 2.89 1.08
C GLU A 134 9.96 3.69 -0.13
N GLN A 135 11.15 4.28 -0.05
CA GLN A 135 11.75 4.98 -1.19
C GLN A 135 11.85 4.09 -2.44
N ALA A 136 12.26 2.83 -2.27
CA ALA A 136 12.36 1.88 -3.38
C ALA A 136 10.99 1.54 -3.99
N VAL A 137 9.98 1.31 -3.16
CA VAL A 137 8.63 0.99 -3.64
C VAL A 137 7.98 2.19 -4.34
N PHE A 138 8.22 3.39 -3.83
CA PHE A 138 7.54 4.58 -4.32
C PHE A 138 8.22 5.25 -5.51
N PHE A 139 9.54 5.22 -5.55
CA PHE A 139 10.34 5.94 -6.54
C PHE A 139 11.25 5.01 -7.36
N GLY A 140 11.35 3.73 -7.00
CA GLY A 140 12.26 2.79 -7.65
C GLY A 140 11.66 2.00 -8.82
N THR A 141 10.34 2.04 -9.03
CA THR A 141 9.65 1.25 -10.07
C THR A 141 9.70 1.87 -11.47
N ASN A 142 9.91 3.19 -11.58
CA ASN A 142 9.91 3.90 -12.86
C ASN A 142 11.32 4.33 -13.28
N GLU A 143 12.06 3.39 -13.87
CA GLU A 143 13.48 3.59 -14.23
C GLU A 143 13.73 4.67 -15.27
N ALA A 144 12.73 4.98 -16.11
CA ALA A 144 12.85 6.01 -17.13
C ALA A 144 12.84 7.43 -16.54
N GLN A 145 12.17 7.61 -15.40
CA GLN A 145 12.03 8.91 -14.74
C GLN A 145 13.04 9.11 -13.62
N ASN A 146 13.38 8.04 -12.89
CA ASN A 146 14.28 8.12 -11.75
C ASN A 146 15.57 7.31 -11.95
N PRO A 147 16.70 7.97 -12.29
CA PRO A 147 18.00 7.33 -12.40
C PRO A 147 18.64 6.96 -11.05
N LEU A 148 18.01 7.21 -9.89
CA LEU A 148 18.53 6.74 -8.61
C LEU A 148 18.26 5.24 -8.41
N ALA A 149 19.25 4.58 -7.80
CA ALA A 149 19.13 3.23 -7.27
C ALA A 149 18.77 3.31 -5.78
N PHE A 150 17.91 2.39 -5.34
CA PHE A 150 17.50 2.26 -3.94
C PHE A 150 17.91 0.90 -3.38
N ASP A 151 19.08 0.39 -3.75
CA ASP A 151 19.53 -0.93 -3.31
C ASP A 151 19.75 -0.94 -1.79
N LEU A 152 19.43 -2.07 -1.14
CA LEU A 152 19.68 -2.24 0.28
C LEU A 152 21.16 -2.50 0.50
N GLN A 153 21.81 -1.62 1.26
CA GLN A 153 23.21 -1.81 1.59
C GLN A 153 23.38 -3.03 2.51
N PRO A 154 24.46 -3.80 2.37
CA PRO A 154 24.66 -5.04 3.11
C PRO A 154 24.82 -4.84 4.64
N ASP A 155 25.16 -3.62 5.06
CA ASP A 155 25.30 -3.16 6.43
C ASP A 155 23.99 -2.60 7.04
N LEU A 156 22.89 -2.60 6.28
CA LEU A 156 21.64 -2.03 6.75
C LEU A 156 21.02 -2.93 7.84
N GLU A 157 21.10 -2.45 9.07
CA GLU A 157 20.54 -3.10 10.26
C GLU A 157 19.07 -2.73 10.50
N GLY A 158 18.36 -3.56 11.27
CA GLY A 158 16.97 -3.35 11.68
C GLY A 158 16.11 -4.59 11.47
N ASP A 159 14.87 -4.55 11.97
CA ASP A 159 13.90 -5.62 11.77
C ASP A 159 13.21 -5.47 10.40
N LEU A 160 13.60 -6.33 9.45
CA LEU A 160 13.03 -6.37 8.11
C LEU A 160 11.54 -6.70 8.10
N ALA A 161 11.06 -7.57 9.00
CA ALA A 161 9.67 -7.98 9.05
C ALA A 161 8.79 -6.80 9.48
N VAL A 162 9.17 -6.11 10.56
CA VAL A 162 8.45 -4.93 11.06
C VAL A 162 8.46 -3.81 10.01
N ALA A 163 9.61 -3.54 9.39
CA ALA A 163 9.73 -2.53 8.35
C ALA A 163 8.85 -2.83 7.12
N ALA A 164 8.89 -4.06 6.60
CA ALA A 164 8.11 -4.46 5.42
C ALA A 164 6.60 -4.43 5.70
N ILE A 165 6.15 -4.95 6.85
CA ILE A 165 4.75 -4.92 7.26
C ILE A 165 4.26 -3.48 7.41
N ALA A 166 5.07 -2.60 7.99
CA ALA A 166 4.72 -1.18 8.13
C ALA A 166 4.54 -0.49 6.76
N VAL A 167 5.42 -0.77 5.78
CA VAL A 167 5.26 -0.24 4.42
C VAL A 167 4.00 -0.78 3.76
N SER A 168 3.77 -2.11 3.83
CA SER A 168 2.55 -2.75 3.30
C SER A 168 1.27 -2.17 3.89
N SER A 169 1.24 -1.98 5.22
CA SER A 169 0.11 -1.39 5.93
C SER A 169 -0.10 0.07 5.52
N GLY A 170 0.99 0.83 5.32
CA GLY A 170 0.94 2.20 4.81
C GLY A 170 0.38 2.30 3.39
N ILE A 171 0.71 1.34 2.52
CA ILE A 171 0.14 1.22 1.17
C ILE A 171 -1.36 0.90 1.27
N LEU A 172 -1.74 -0.11 2.06
CA LEU A 172 -3.14 -0.52 2.25
C LEU A 172 -4.02 0.64 2.72
N ALA A 173 -3.55 1.37 3.74
CA ALA A 173 -4.27 2.50 4.35
C ALA A 173 -4.09 3.83 3.61
N SER A 174 -3.27 3.88 2.55
CA SER A 174 -2.90 5.11 1.84
C SER A 174 -2.33 6.20 2.76
N SER A 175 -1.61 5.82 3.82
CA SER A 175 -1.12 6.70 4.89
C SER A 175 0.35 7.10 4.77
N SER A 176 1.07 6.53 3.79
CA SER A 176 2.44 6.93 3.46
C SER A 176 2.47 8.37 2.93
N VAL A 177 3.46 9.14 3.38
CA VAL A 177 3.72 10.51 2.91
C VAL A 177 4.08 10.54 1.42
N ASN A 178 4.56 9.43 0.89
CA ASN A 178 4.97 9.30 -0.51
C ASN A 178 3.80 8.90 -1.44
N MET A 179 2.60 8.65 -0.92
CA MET A 179 1.43 8.34 -1.74
C MET A 179 1.06 9.53 -2.64
N PRO A 180 0.98 9.33 -3.98
CA PRO A 180 0.56 10.40 -4.86
C PRO A 180 -0.91 10.74 -4.64
N LEU A 181 -1.25 12.02 -4.79
CA LEU A 181 -2.63 12.46 -4.77
C LEU A 181 -3.33 12.05 -6.09
N ILE A 182 -3.99 10.89 -6.06
CA ILE A 182 -4.82 10.41 -7.16
C ILE A 182 -6.29 10.63 -6.80
N LEU A 183 -7.00 11.42 -7.60
CA LEU A 183 -8.42 11.74 -7.36
C LEU A 183 -9.33 10.57 -7.77
N ASP A 184 -9.05 9.93 -8.91
CA ASP A 184 -9.79 8.77 -9.40
C ASP A 184 -9.53 7.53 -8.52
N LEU A 185 -10.58 7.01 -7.89
CA LEU A 185 -10.45 5.91 -6.93
C LEU A 185 -10.00 4.60 -7.60
N ARG A 186 -10.40 4.36 -8.86
CA ARG A 186 -9.96 3.18 -9.61
C ARG A 186 -8.45 3.23 -9.87
N ALA A 187 -7.94 4.38 -10.34
CA ALA A 187 -6.51 4.59 -10.50
C ALA A 187 -5.75 4.52 -9.16
N GLN A 188 -6.32 5.06 -8.07
CA GLN A 188 -5.71 5.04 -6.75
C GLN A 188 -5.64 3.62 -6.13
N LEU A 189 -6.66 2.80 -6.31
CA LEU A 189 -6.62 1.37 -5.95
C LEU A 189 -5.60 0.61 -6.80
N ALA A 190 -5.56 0.85 -8.11
CA ALA A 190 -4.62 0.20 -9.02
C ALA A 190 -3.15 0.56 -8.68
N ASP A 191 -2.89 1.82 -8.33
CA ASP A 191 -1.59 2.28 -7.86
C ASP A 191 -1.17 1.58 -6.56
N ARG A 192 -2.08 1.42 -5.59
CA ARG A 192 -1.80 0.65 -4.36
C ARG A 192 -1.51 -0.82 -4.63
N VAL A 193 -2.27 -1.48 -5.53
CA VAL A 193 -1.99 -2.85 -5.96
C VAL A 193 -0.59 -2.95 -6.58
N HIS A 194 -0.25 -2.00 -7.46
CA HIS A 194 1.08 -1.93 -8.07
C HIS A 194 2.18 -1.78 -7.01
N ARG A 195 2.01 -0.90 -6.02
CA ARG A 195 2.97 -0.70 -4.92
C ARG A 195 3.11 -1.92 -4.02
N ALA A 196 2.01 -2.60 -3.68
CA ALA A 196 2.05 -3.84 -2.91
C ALA A 196 2.85 -4.94 -3.64
N LYS A 197 2.69 -5.02 -4.96
CA LYS A 197 3.49 -5.92 -5.81
C LYS A 197 4.96 -5.50 -5.85
N ALA A 198 5.24 -4.21 -6.05
CA ALA A 198 6.61 -3.69 -6.07
C ALA A 198 7.35 -3.94 -4.75
N LEU A 199 6.66 -3.90 -3.61
CA LEU A 199 7.24 -4.23 -2.30
C LEU A 199 7.80 -5.65 -2.25
N ILE A 200 6.99 -6.66 -2.63
CA ILE A 200 7.45 -8.06 -2.58
C ILE A 200 8.51 -8.34 -3.66
N GLU A 201 8.36 -7.74 -4.85
CA GLU A 201 9.37 -7.84 -5.92
C GLU A 201 10.72 -7.25 -5.47
N TYR A 202 10.71 -6.09 -4.83
CA TYR A 202 11.92 -5.46 -4.30
C TYR A 202 12.60 -6.32 -3.23
N ILE A 203 11.83 -6.89 -2.30
CA ILE A 203 12.35 -7.81 -1.28
C ILE A 203 12.99 -9.05 -1.94
N ASN A 204 12.36 -9.60 -2.99
CA ASN A 204 12.83 -10.76 -3.72
C ASN A 204 14.13 -10.49 -4.49
N VAL A 205 14.19 -9.38 -5.23
CA VAL A 205 15.37 -8.98 -6.02
C VAL A 205 16.58 -8.76 -5.13
N ASN A 206 16.39 -8.24 -3.91
CA ASN A 206 17.45 -8.08 -2.91
C ASN A 206 17.81 -9.40 -2.18
N GLY A 207 17.19 -10.53 -2.53
CA GLY A 207 17.46 -11.83 -1.91
C GLY A 207 17.03 -11.93 -0.45
N LEU A 208 16.13 -11.05 0.00
CA LEU A 208 15.77 -10.92 1.41
C LEU A 208 14.53 -11.73 1.79
N LEU A 209 13.84 -12.35 0.83
CA LEU A 209 12.65 -13.16 1.10
C LEU A 209 12.93 -14.23 2.15
N GLY A 210 14.08 -14.91 2.05
CA GLY A 210 14.51 -15.94 3.01
C GLY A 210 14.66 -15.44 4.45
N LYS A 211 14.98 -14.16 4.63
CA LYS A 211 15.12 -13.52 5.95
C LYS A 211 13.78 -13.08 6.55
N LEU A 212 12.72 -12.97 5.73
CA LEU A 212 11.39 -12.69 6.24
C LEU A 212 10.78 -13.95 6.87
N PRO A 213 10.27 -13.87 8.11
CA PRO A 213 9.53 -14.96 8.71
C PRO A 213 8.20 -15.19 7.97
N GLN A 214 7.68 -16.43 8.00
CA GLN A 214 6.45 -16.81 7.28
C GLN A 214 5.24 -15.94 7.64
N HIS A 215 5.10 -15.53 8.91
CA HIS A 215 3.99 -14.67 9.33
C HIS A 215 4.02 -13.31 8.60
N ALA A 216 5.20 -12.72 8.40
CA ALA A 216 5.35 -11.45 7.69
C ALA A 216 5.02 -11.62 6.21
N ARG A 217 5.51 -12.69 5.57
CA ARG A 217 5.19 -12.99 4.16
C ARG A 217 3.69 -13.15 3.95
N ARG A 218 3.01 -13.85 4.86
CA ARG A 218 1.54 -14.00 4.86
C ARG A 218 0.84 -12.66 5.05
N GLN A 219 1.29 -11.82 5.98
CA GLN A 219 0.71 -10.49 6.19
C GLN A 219 0.82 -9.62 4.94
N LEU A 220 1.98 -9.58 4.28
CA LEU A 220 2.17 -8.85 3.02
C LEU A 220 1.23 -9.37 1.91
N SER A 221 1.06 -10.69 1.83
CA SER A 221 0.11 -11.32 0.90
C SER A 221 -1.33 -10.93 1.24
N TRP A 222 -1.72 -10.92 2.52
CA TRP A 222 -3.08 -10.59 2.95
C TRP A 222 -3.45 -9.13 2.69
N ASP A 223 -2.51 -8.21 2.86
CA ASP A 223 -2.73 -6.81 2.52
C ASP A 223 -2.96 -6.65 1.00
N ALA A 224 -2.18 -7.36 0.19
CA ALA A 224 -2.37 -7.39 -1.26
C ALA A 224 -3.70 -8.08 -1.67
N GLU A 225 -4.09 -9.15 -0.99
CA GLU A 225 -5.39 -9.81 -1.16
C GLU A 225 -6.55 -8.84 -0.87
N ARG A 226 -6.47 -8.06 0.21
CA ARG A 226 -7.48 -7.05 0.54
C ARG A 226 -7.59 -5.98 -0.53
N LEU A 227 -6.48 -5.51 -1.09
CA LEU A 227 -6.50 -4.56 -2.22
C LEU A 227 -7.14 -5.18 -3.47
N ALA A 228 -6.85 -6.45 -3.77
CA ALA A 228 -7.46 -7.16 -4.90
C ALA A 228 -8.98 -7.30 -4.73
N ALA A 229 -9.44 -7.64 -3.53
CA ALA A 229 -10.87 -7.71 -3.21
C ALA A 229 -11.53 -6.32 -3.26
N ALA A 230 -10.87 -5.28 -2.75
CA ALA A 230 -11.37 -3.90 -2.83
C ALA A 230 -11.50 -3.39 -4.27
N VAL A 231 -10.57 -3.73 -5.17
CA VAL A 231 -10.70 -3.43 -6.61
C VAL A 231 -11.93 -4.09 -7.20
N ALA A 232 -12.17 -5.37 -6.91
CA ALA A 232 -13.31 -6.11 -7.44
C ALA A 232 -14.65 -5.52 -6.94
N LEU A 233 -14.73 -5.21 -5.64
CA LEU A 233 -15.92 -4.62 -5.04
C LEU A 233 -16.17 -3.19 -5.52
N TRP A 234 -15.13 -2.36 -5.61
CA TRP A 234 -15.27 -1.00 -6.14
C TRP A 234 -15.75 -1.02 -7.59
N HIS A 235 -15.22 -1.92 -8.43
CA HIS A 235 -15.68 -2.04 -9.82
C HIS A 235 -17.18 -2.36 -9.90
N ASN A 236 -17.67 -3.28 -9.05
CA ASN A 236 -19.08 -3.62 -9.00
C ASN A 236 -19.93 -2.45 -8.47
N GLN A 237 -19.49 -1.82 -7.38
CA GLN A 237 -20.20 -0.69 -6.78
C GLN A 237 -20.26 0.50 -7.74
N ASN A 238 -19.16 0.81 -8.42
CA ASN A 238 -19.08 1.91 -9.36
C ASN A 238 -20.01 1.71 -10.57
N ALA A 239 -20.21 0.47 -11.02
CA ALA A 239 -21.18 0.14 -12.07
C ALA A 239 -22.64 0.35 -11.64
N ARG A 240 -22.92 0.39 -10.32
CA ARG A 240 -24.24 0.59 -9.72
C ARG A 240 -24.48 2.02 -9.23
N LEU A 241 -23.47 2.90 -9.29
CA LEU A 241 -23.62 4.30 -8.88
C LEU A 241 -24.70 4.96 -9.73
N GLY A 242 -25.82 5.32 -9.09
CA GLY A 242 -27.00 5.90 -9.73
C GLY A 242 -28.24 4.98 -9.75
N SER A 243 -28.11 3.70 -9.37
CA SER A 243 -29.22 2.73 -9.36
C SER A 243 -29.98 2.63 -8.03
N GLY A 244 -29.64 3.45 -7.02
CA GLY A 244 -30.27 3.43 -5.69
C GLY A 244 -29.34 2.94 -4.57
N SER A 245 -29.90 2.65 -3.40
CA SER A 245 -29.17 2.04 -2.28
C SER A 245 -28.76 0.60 -2.61
N SER A 246 -27.62 0.18 -2.09
CA SER A 246 -27.01 -1.12 -2.36
C SER A 246 -26.59 -1.71 -1.02
N ILE A 247 -26.83 -2.99 -0.77
CA ILE A 247 -26.52 -3.63 0.52
C ILE A 247 -25.03 -3.47 0.88
N LEU A 248 -24.14 -3.48 -0.12
CA LEU A 248 -22.71 -3.24 0.06
C LEU A 248 -22.42 -1.81 0.52
N SER A 249 -23.02 -0.80 -0.13
CA SER A 249 -22.85 0.59 0.32
C SER A 249 -23.37 0.78 1.73
N ASP A 250 -24.54 0.25 2.05
CA ASP A 250 -25.13 0.43 3.37
C ASP A 250 -24.29 -0.26 4.46
N ALA A 251 -23.71 -1.43 4.15
CA ALA A 251 -22.76 -2.10 5.03
C ALA A 251 -21.46 -1.30 5.23
N ILE A 252 -20.95 -0.67 4.17
CA ILE A 252 -19.77 0.21 4.26
C ILE A 252 -20.10 1.44 5.11
N LEU A 253 -21.24 2.09 4.88
CA LEU A 253 -21.65 3.27 5.65
C LEU A 253 -21.78 2.92 7.14
N GLN A 254 -22.43 1.81 7.47
CA GLN A 254 -22.53 1.32 8.84
C GLN A 254 -21.16 1.05 9.47
N TYR A 255 -20.27 0.37 8.76
CA TYR A 255 -18.91 0.13 9.25
C TYR A 255 -18.16 1.45 9.50
N MET A 256 -18.30 2.43 8.59
CA MET A 256 -17.68 3.75 8.72
C MET A 256 -18.24 4.52 9.91
N ASP A 257 -19.55 4.44 10.17
CA ASP A 257 -20.20 5.00 11.36
C ASP A 257 -19.65 4.37 12.64
N GLU A 258 -19.51 3.05 12.70
CA GLU A 258 -18.99 2.31 13.86
C GLU A 258 -17.56 2.68 14.24
N ILE A 259 -16.71 2.98 13.24
CA ILE A 259 -15.33 3.42 13.48
C ILE A 259 -15.21 4.95 13.64
N GLY A 260 -16.31 5.69 13.65
CA GLY A 260 -16.36 7.14 13.84
C GLY A 260 -15.93 7.96 12.62
N GLU A 261 -15.86 7.37 11.43
CA GLU A 261 -15.43 7.99 10.16
C GLU A 261 -16.60 8.11 9.16
N GLY A 262 -17.83 7.88 9.62
CA GLY A 262 -19.06 8.07 8.82
C GLY A 262 -19.46 9.53 8.64
N PHE A 263 -18.83 10.44 9.39
CA PHE A 263 -19.08 11.87 9.30
C PHE A 263 -18.17 12.50 8.22
N GLY A 264 -18.70 12.77 7.03
CA GLY A 264 -17.96 13.42 5.94
C GLY A 264 -18.75 13.48 4.63
N GLU A 265 -18.18 14.15 3.61
CA GLU A 265 -18.85 14.32 2.29
C GLU A 265 -19.03 12.98 1.54
N ASP A 266 -18.21 11.96 1.80
CA ASP A 266 -18.32 10.65 1.14
C ASP A 266 -17.62 9.50 1.91
N PRO A 267 -18.29 8.88 2.90
CA PRO A 267 -17.72 7.78 3.67
C PRO A 267 -17.47 6.52 2.83
N LEU A 268 -18.27 6.31 1.77
CA LEU A 268 -18.13 5.17 0.85
C LEU A 268 -16.81 5.25 0.09
N ARG A 269 -16.52 6.39 -0.55
CA ARG A 269 -15.23 6.60 -1.24
C ARG A 269 -14.08 6.64 -0.26
N LEU A 270 -14.27 7.20 0.93
CA LEU A 270 -13.25 7.21 1.99
C LEU A 270 -12.86 5.80 2.42
N PHE A 271 -13.82 4.89 2.59
CA PHE A 271 -13.56 3.50 2.92
C PHE A 271 -12.58 2.86 1.93
N PHE A 272 -12.90 2.91 0.64
CA PHE A 272 -12.02 2.36 -0.39
C PHE A 272 -10.68 3.09 -0.42
N ARG A 273 -10.64 4.40 -0.15
CA ARG A 273 -9.41 5.20 -0.17
C ARG A 273 -8.43 4.83 0.95
N THR A 274 -8.90 4.59 2.17
CA THR A 274 -8.03 4.49 3.36
C THR A 274 -8.37 3.37 4.36
N LYS A 275 -9.55 2.76 4.32
CA LYS A 275 -10.04 1.81 5.35
C LYS A 275 -10.24 0.37 4.84
N VAL A 276 -9.59 0.02 3.73
CA VAL A 276 -9.66 -1.33 3.12
C VAL A 276 -9.18 -2.46 4.05
N SER A 277 -8.40 -2.14 5.10
CA SER A 277 -8.05 -3.10 6.15
C SER A 277 -9.29 -3.73 6.83
N GLY A 278 -10.37 -2.95 6.95
CA GLY A 278 -11.65 -3.36 7.54
C GLY A 278 -12.54 -4.21 6.63
N LEU A 279 -12.08 -4.63 5.46
CA LEU A 279 -12.92 -5.28 4.46
C LEU A 279 -13.62 -6.55 4.95
N GLY A 280 -12.97 -7.33 5.81
CA GLY A 280 -13.60 -8.52 6.41
C GLY A 280 -14.84 -8.16 7.23
N ASN A 281 -14.79 -7.06 8.00
CA ASN A 281 -15.91 -6.60 8.82
C ASN A 281 -17.06 -6.08 7.95
N VAL A 282 -16.74 -5.42 6.83
CA VAL A 282 -17.77 -4.99 5.86
C VAL A 282 -18.50 -6.20 5.28
N LEU A 283 -17.79 -7.28 4.93
CA LEU A 283 -18.43 -8.50 4.43
C LEU A 283 -19.31 -9.18 5.49
N GLU A 284 -18.88 -9.18 6.76
CA GLU A 284 -19.70 -9.63 7.89
C GLU A 284 -20.99 -8.79 8.00
N GLU A 285 -20.90 -7.46 7.84
CA GLU A 285 -22.05 -6.56 7.86
C GLU A 285 -22.99 -6.73 6.66
N VAL A 286 -22.44 -7.03 5.47
CA VAL A 286 -23.24 -7.39 4.29
C VAL A 286 -24.11 -8.62 4.57
N THR A 287 -23.54 -9.66 5.19
CA THR A 287 -24.30 -10.86 5.58
C THR A 287 -25.38 -10.51 6.61
N ARG A 288 -25.02 -9.78 7.68
CA ARG A 288 -25.96 -9.38 8.73
C ARG A 288 -27.18 -8.63 8.19
N ARG A 289 -26.96 -7.76 7.19
CA ARG A 289 -28.06 -7.04 6.53
C ARG A 289 -28.92 -7.95 5.67
N ALA A 290 -28.32 -8.91 4.98
CA ALA A 290 -29.06 -9.88 4.19
C ALA A 290 -29.92 -10.78 5.07
N GLU A 291 -29.40 -11.21 6.23
CA GLU A 291 -30.13 -11.92 7.27
C GLU A 291 -31.36 -11.13 7.74
N ALA A 292 -31.17 -9.87 8.13
CA ALA A 292 -32.25 -9.01 8.60
C ALA A 292 -33.39 -8.86 7.56
N VAL A 293 -33.07 -8.77 6.27
CA VAL A 293 -34.07 -8.70 5.20
C VAL A 293 -34.74 -10.06 4.97
N ALA A 294 -33.99 -11.16 5.02
CA ALA A 294 -34.51 -12.51 4.84
C ALA A 294 -35.52 -12.88 5.94
N GLU A 295 -35.22 -12.52 7.19
CA GLU A 295 -36.06 -12.78 8.36
C GLU A 295 -37.25 -11.82 8.48
N SER A 296 -37.21 -10.66 7.81
CA SER A 296 -38.30 -9.70 7.84
C SER A 296 -39.61 -10.28 7.28
N THR A 297 -40.66 -10.30 8.09
CA THR A 297 -42.02 -10.70 7.69
C THR A 297 -42.65 -9.67 6.73
N GLN A 298 -42.15 -8.44 6.71
CA GLN A 298 -42.70 -7.35 5.92
C GLN A 298 -42.08 -7.27 4.52
N ALA A 299 -40.89 -7.83 4.32
CA ALA A 299 -40.22 -7.83 3.03
C ALA A 299 -40.91 -8.80 2.06
N SER A 300 -41.18 -8.31 0.85
CA SER A 300 -41.69 -9.13 -0.24
C SER A 300 -40.65 -10.17 -0.67
N ALA A 301 -41.10 -11.30 -1.23
CA ALA A 301 -40.19 -12.32 -1.73
C ALA A 301 -39.27 -11.82 -2.86
N GLU A 302 -39.66 -10.75 -3.57
CA GLU A 302 -38.82 -10.12 -4.61
C GLU A 302 -37.70 -9.30 -3.98
N GLU A 303 -38.01 -8.50 -2.95
CA GLU A 303 -37.01 -7.76 -2.17
C GLU A 303 -36.02 -8.71 -1.49
N LYS A 304 -36.50 -9.79 -0.87
CA LYS A 304 -35.63 -10.83 -0.28
C LYS A 304 -34.68 -11.41 -1.31
N SER A 305 -35.19 -11.76 -2.49
CA SER A 305 -34.39 -12.31 -3.59
C SER A 305 -33.34 -11.31 -4.09
N MET A 306 -33.72 -10.04 -4.23
CA MET A 306 -32.83 -8.98 -4.70
C MET A 306 -31.67 -8.73 -3.72
N HIS A 307 -31.96 -8.57 -2.43
CA HIS A 307 -30.94 -8.32 -1.40
C HIS A 307 -30.02 -9.52 -1.20
N LEU A 308 -30.57 -10.75 -1.19
CA LEU A 308 -29.77 -11.96 -1.08
C LEU A 308 -28.84 -12.12 -2.30
N ARG A 309 -29.34 -11.87 -3.51
CA ARG A 309 -28.52 -11.92 -4.73
C ARG A 309 -27.37 -10.91 -4.66
N GLU A 310 -27.64 -9.70 -4.20
CA GLU A 310 -26.63 -8.66 -4.09
C GLU A 310 -25.57 -8.98 -3.03
N ALA A 311 -25.99 -9.49 -1.87
CA ALA A 311 -25.08 -9.91 -0.81
C ALA A 311 -24.18 -11.06 -1.27
N ASN A 312 -24.77 -12.07 -1.92
CA ASN A 312 -24.04 -13.17 -2.56
C ASN A 312 -23.00 -12.65 -3.55
N GLU A 313 -23.38 -11.69 -4.41
CA GLU A 313 -22.49 -11.12 -5.41
C GLU A 313 -21.30 -10.40 -4.76
N ALA A 314 -21.52 -9.60 -3.74
CA ALA A 314 -20.45 -8.91 -3.00
C ALA A 314 -19.47 -9.91 -2.36
N VAL A 315 -19.99 -10.91 -1.63
CA VAL A 315 -19.16 -11.92 -0.96
C VAL A 315 -18.38 -12.76 -1.96
N LEU A 316 -19.03 -13.23 -3.04
CA LEU A 316 -18.39 -14.02 -4.08
C LEU A 316 -17.33 -13.21 -4.84
N LEU A 317 -17.57 -11.94 -5.16
CA LEU A 317 -16.59 -11.08 -5.82
C LEU A 317 -15.32 -10.93 -4.98
N ALA A 318 -15.47 -10.66 -3.68
CA ALA A 318 -14.35 -10.51 -2.77
C ALA A 318 -13.55 -11.82 -2.65
N LEU A 319 -14.22 -12.95 -2.40
CA LEU A 319 -13.55 -14.23 -2.19
C LEU A 319 -12.95 -14.81 -3.47
N ASN A 320 -13.57 -14.61 -4.63
CA ASN A 320 -12.98 -14.99 -5.91
C ASN A 320 -11.72 -14.16 -6.22
N ALA A 321 -11.71 -12.87 -5.86
CA ALA A 321 -10.51 -12.06 -5.97
C ALA A 321 -9.38 -12.57 -5.06
N VAL A 322 -9.70 -12.93 -3.81
CA VAL A 322 -8.76 -13.54 -2.86
C VAL A 322 -8.22 -14.88 -3.38
N ALA A 323 -9.09 -15.78 -3.82
CA ALA A 323 -8.70 -17.11 -4.32
C ALA A 323 -7.79 -17.01 -5.55
N ARG A 324 -8.13 -16.10 -6.48
CA ARG A 324 -7.31 -15.80 -7.65
C ARG A 324 -5.95 -15.24 -7.27
N HIS A 325 -5.91 -14.27 -6.35
CA HIS A 325 -4.65 -13.69 -5.87
C HIS A 325 -3.73 -14.78 -5.32
N ARG A 326 -4.22 -15.63 -4.42
CA ARG A 326 -3.44 -16.74 -3.84
C ARG A 326 -2.86 -17.67 -4.89
N LYS A 327 -3.66 -18.01 -5.91
CA LYS A 327 -3.22 -18.86 -7.01
C LYS A 327 -2.08 -18.22 -7.81
N GLU A 328 -2.15 -16.91 -8.05
CA GLU A 328 -1.20 -16.17 -8.89
C GLU A 328 0.09 -15.78 -8.15
N THR A 329 0.01 -15.49 -6.85
CA THR A 329 1.11 -14.84 -6.10
C THR A 329 1.79 -15.72 -5.06
N SER A 330 1.26 -16.92 -4.75
CA SER A 330 1.82 -17.82 -3.72
C SER A 330 3.34 -18.04 -3.82
N SER A 331 3.86 -18.23 -5.03
CA SER A 331 5.30 -18.39 -5.30
C SER A 331 6.08 -17.10 -5.07
N HIS A 332 5.52 -15.94 -5.42
CA HIS A 332 6.15 -14.63 -5.26
C HIS A 332 6.36 -14.28 -3.78
N TYR A 333 5.44 -14.71 -2.91
CA TYR A 333 5.55 -14.51 -1.46
C TYR A 333 6.31 -15.63 -0.74
N GLY A 334 6.72 -16.71 -1.44
CA GLY A 334 7.43 -17.84 -0.83
C GLY A 334 6.68 -18.45 0.36
N LEU A 335 5.36 -18.59 0.22
CA LEU A 335 4.49 -19.13 1.26
C LEU A 335 4.66 -20.65 1.33
N ASP A 336 4.95 -21.16 2.52
CA ASP A 336 5.16 -22.59 2.76
C ASP A 336 3.88 -23.23 3.31
N SER A 337 3.35 -24.23 2.60
CA SER A 337 2.16 -25.00 3.02
C SER A 337 2.37 -25.85 4.27
N SER A 338 3.63 -26.14 4.63
CA SER A 338 3.98 -26.95 5.81
C SER A 338 4.14 -26.14 7.10
N SER A 339 4.19 -24.80 7.00
CA SER A 339 4.34 -23.93 8.15
C SER A 339 3.04 -23.79 8.95
N ILE A 340 3.13 -23.65 10.29
CA ILE A 340 1.99 -23.57 11.24
C ILE A 340 0.87 -22.72 10.63
N PRO A 341 -0.37 -23.24 10.50
CA PRO A 341 -1.47 -22.49 9.90
C PRO A 341 -1.68 -21.18 10.67
N SER A 342 -1.58 -20.06 9.98
CA SER A 342 -2.06 -18.77 10.47
C SER A 342 -3.30 -18.47 9.67
N GLU A 343 -4.37 -18.16 10.39
CA GLU A 343 -5.69 -18.01 9.80
C GLU A 343 -5.75 -16.72 8.97
N PRO A 344 -6.01 -16.80 7.65
CA PRO A 344 -6.15 -15.62 6.84
C PRO A 344 -7.43 -14.87 7.20
N TRP A 345 -7.43 -13.55 6.94
CA TRP A 345 -8.60 -12.71 7.21
C TRP A 345 -9.88 -13.19 6.52
N SER A 346 -9.76 -13.85 5.36
CA SER A 346 -10.88 -14.39 4.57
C SER A 346 -11.43 -15.72 5.10
N SER A 347 -10.79 -16.32 6.10
CA SER A 347 -11.18 -17.61 6.68
C SER A 347 -11.59 -17.50 8.14
N ARG A 348 -11.79 -16.28 8.64
CA ARG A 348 -12.34 -16.04 9.98
C ARG A 348 -13.65 -16.82 10.16
N PRO A 349 -13.96 -17.35 11.36
CA PRO A 349 -15.14 -18.18 11.58
C PRO A 349 -16.43 -17.50 11.12
N LEU A 350 -16.62 -16.22 11.46
CA LEU A 350 -17.80 -15.43 11.06
C LEU A 350 -18.00 -15.34 9.53
N LEU A 351 -16.92 -15.30 8.75
CA LEU A 351 -17.00 -15.29 7.29
C LEU A 351 -17.32 -16.68 6.72
N LEU A 352 -16.84 -17.74 7.37
CA LEU A 352 -17.18 -19.11 6.98
C LEU A 352 -18.66 -19.41 7.30
N ASP A 353 -19.12 -19.00 8.48
CA ASP A 353 -20.53 -19.09 8.88
C ASP A 353 -21.41 -18.28 7.92
N SER A 354 -20.96 -17.07 7.55
CA SER A 354 -21.63 -16.25 6.54
C SER A 354 -21.78 -16.99 5.21
N LEU A 355 -20.72 -17.66 4.74
CA LEU A 355 -20.77 -18.42 3.48
C LEU A 355 -21.74 -19.59 3.53
N GLN A 356 -21.75 -20.31 4.65
CA GLN A 356 -22.72 -21.38 4.86
C GLN A 356 -24.14 -20.83 4.85
N TRP A 357 -24.38 -19.72 5.57
CA TRP A 357 -25.68 -19.06 5.59
C TRP A 357 -26.13 -18.61 4.20
N HIS A 358 -25.26 -17.94 3.42
CA HIS A 358 -25.57 -17.50 2.05
C HIS A 358 -26.00 -18.67 1.17
N PHE A 359 -25.32 -19.83 1.30
CA PHE A 359 -25.69 -21.05 0.58
C PHE A 359 -27.06 -21.58 0.98
N GLU A 360 -27.31 -21.74 2.29
CA GLU A 360 -28.56 -22.26 2.83
C GLU A 360 -29.75 -21.34 2.52
N ALA A 361 -29.58 -20.03 2.69
CA ALA A 361 -30.59 -19.02 2.39
C ALA A 361 -30.96 -19.02 0.90
N THR A 362 -29.95 -19.18 0.02
CA THR A 362 -30.19 -19.24 -1.43
C THR A 362 -30.94 -20.51 -1.84
N ASP A 363 -30.55 -21.68 -1.30
CA ASP A 363 -31.26 -22.94 -1.53
C ASP A 363 -32.71 -22.86 -1.03
N GLY A 364 -32.92 -22.32 0.18
CA GLY A 364 -34.24 -22.11 0.76
C GLY A 364 -35.14 -21.24 -0.12
N LEU A 365 -34.63 -20.09 -0.56
CA LEU A 365 -35.36 -19.15 -1.43
C LEU A 365 -35.70 -19.79 -2.79
N LEU A 366 -34.77 -20.54 -3.39
CA LEU A 366 -35.01 -21.24 -4.65
C LEU A 366 -36.12 -22.29 -4.51
N ARG A 367 -36.11 -23.08 -3.44
CA ARG A 367 -37.16 -24.08 -3.17
C ARG A 367 -38.53 -23.42 -2.97
N GLU A 368 -38.58 -22.31 -2.24
CA GLU A 368 -39.81 -21.54 -2.02
C GLU A 368 -40.36 -21.01 -3.36
N ARG A 369 -39.52 -20.42 -4.21
CA ARG A 369 -39.91 -19.93 -5.53
C ARG A 369 -40.37 -21.03 -6.47
N VAL A 370 -39.70 -22.19 -6.47
CA VAL A 370 -40.14 -23.35 -7.25
C VAL A 370 -41.52 -23.82 -6.78
N ARG A 371 -41.78 -23.82 -5.46
CA ARG A 371 -43.09 -24.16 -4.90
C ARG A 371 -44.18 -23.16 -5.31
N GLU A 372 -43.90 -21.86 -5.24
CA GLU A 372 -44.83 -20.80 -5.66
C GLU A 372 -45.16 -20.88 -7.16
N LEU A 373 -44.15 -21.11 -8.00
CA LEU A 373 -44.33 -21.27 -9.44
C LEU A 373 -45.13 -22.53 -9.77
N GLY A 374 -44.84 -23.66 -9.11
CA GLY A 374 -45.63 -24.90 -9.25
C GLY A 374 -47.09 -24.70 -8.85
N ALA A 375 -47.35 -24.05 -7.71
CA ALA A 375 -48.71 -23.76 -7.25
C ALA A 375 -49.48 -22.83 -8.21
N ARG A 376 -48.81 -21.83 -8.81
CA ARG A 376 -49.43 -20.97 -9.83
C ARG A 376 -49.78 -21.73 -11.11
N VAL A 377 -48.91 -22.65 -11.54
CA VAL A 377 -49.13 -23.50 -12.71
C VAL A 377 -50.27 -24.50 -12.49
N ASP A 378 -50.51 -24.94 -11.26
CA ASP A 378 -51.67 -25.79 -10.91
C ASP A 378 -52.98 -24.98 -10.77
N GLU A 379 -52.92 -23.71 -10.39
CA GLU A 379 -54.09 -22.83 -10.27
C GLU A 379 -54.64 -22.32 -11.61
N GLU A 380 -53.79 -22.07 -12.61
CA GLU A 380 -54.23 -21.69 -13.95
C GLU A 380 -55.18 -22.71 -14.62
N PRO A 381 -54.87 -24.01 -14.72
CA PRO A 381 -55.78 -25.02 -15.26
C PRO A 381 -57.03 -25.20 -14.37
N ALA A 382 -56.96 -24.96 -13.06
CA ALA A 382 -58.13 -24.96 -12.19
C ALA A 382 -59.09 -23.77 -12.46
N ARG A 383 -58.56 -22.58 -12.80
CA ARG A 383 -59.37 -21.41 -13.23
C ARG A 383 -60.01 -21.63 -14.60
N PHE A 384 -59.28 -22.21 -15.56
CA PHE A 384 -59.83 -22.54 -16.88
C PHE A 384 -60.82 -23.73 -16.83
N GLY A 385 -60.59 -24.73 -15.98
CA GLY A 385 -61.49 -25.86 -15.75
C GLY A 385 -62.82 -25.47 -15.07
N ARG A 386 -62.81 -24.47 -14.18
CA ARG A 386 -64.05 -23.96 -13.55
C ARG A 386 -64.93 -23.14 -14.50
N ARG A 387 -64.35 -22.42 -15.47
CA ARG A 387 -65.13 -21.70 -16.51
C ARG A 387 -65.83 -22.67 -17.48
N SER A 388 -65.21 -23.81 -17.80
CA SER A 388 -65.82 -24.83 -18.66
C SER A 388 -67.00 -25.58 -18.03
N ARG A 389 -67.11 -25.63 -16.69
CA ARG A 389 -68.20 -26.32 -15.99
C ARG A 389 -69.46 -25.47 -15.79
N ARG A 390 -69.36 -24.13 -15.82
CA ARG A 390 -70.52 -23.23 -15.72
C ARG A 390 -71.31 -23.07 -17.02
N SER A 391 -70.76 -23.45 -18.17
CA SER A 391 -71.44 -23.36 -19.48
C SER A 391 -72.16 -24.65 -19.92
N ARG A 392 -72.29 -25.65 -19.03
CA ARG A 392 -72.99 -26.93 -19.30
C ARG A 392 -74.25 -27.15 -18.45
N GLN A 393 -74.68 -26.13 -17.71
CA GLN A 393 -75.97 -26.09 -17.01
C GLN A 393 -76.71 -24.82 -17.44
N SER A 394 -77.27 -24.83 -18.64
CA SER A 394 -78.33 -23.92 -19.09
C SER A 394 -79.19 -24.63 -20.12
#